data_AF-A0A2A2JV17-F1
#
_entry.id   AF-A0A2A2JV17-F1
#
_cell.length_a   1.000
_cell.length_b   1.000
_cell.length_c   1.000
_cell.angle_alpha   90.00
_cell.angle_beta   90.00
_cell.angle_gamma   90.00
#
_symmetry.space_group_name_H-M   'P 1'
#
loop_
_entity.id
_entity.type
_entity.pdbx_description
1 polymer ?
#
loop_
_entity_poly.entity_id
_entity_poly.type
_entity_poly.pdbx_seq_one_letter_code
_entity_poly.pdbx_strand_id
1 'polypeptide(L)'
;MFAALAGKPELCKLLMDHGARSYSTNSIGKTASELAAFVGQHECVSIINNHISIDEVESYLHPKGENSEEKFPQELADFIHAMCSSNVIHPVALIMKLSSYPDALKYKKKTLYVVDRIFEKQLSLRDTVKFVESKSDKAPKEAALLYAKYLLQWEEDQAVRPNIDSLLRSALASFPYQHTLLFETLAKVMSRSKPGERPGAYENIVQGIFGQRLLALSQFCSTCGAVGAKKRCPVCKLSYCSQECQKLDWAVHKKVCSWLATQNLSVSPRDTISLDEIQAQLADITE
;
A
#
# COMPACT_ATOMS: atom_id res chain seq x y z
N MET A 1 7.95 18.44 -13.11
CA MET A 1 7.74 17.92 -14.49
C MET A 1 8.91 17.07 -14.96
N PHE A 2 10.14 17.59 -15.05
CA PHE A 2 11.30 16.81 -15.53
C PHE A 2 11.56 15.52 -14.73
N ALA A 3 11.46 15.55 -13.40
CA ALA A 3 11.58 14.35 -12.56
C ALA A 3 10.55 13.26 -12.94
N ALA A 4 9.34 13.67 -13.30
CA ALA A 4 8.24 12.77 -13.65
C ALA A 4 8.44 12.15 -15.04
N LEU A 5 8.89 12.94 -16.02
CA LEU A 5 9.28 12.46 -17.35
C LEU A 5 10.47 11.49 -17.28
N ALA A 6 11.44 11.78 -16.42
CA ALA A 6 12.64 10.96 -16.24
C ALA A 6 12.40 9.66 -15.44
N GLY A 7 11.16 9.39 -15.00
CA GLY A 7 10.83 8.19 -14.23
C GLY A 7 11.54 8.13 -12.88
N LYS A 8 11.62 9.27 -12.17
CA LYS A 8 12.30 9.38 -10.85
C LYS A 8 11.26 9.57 -9.74
N PRO A 9 10.58 8.50 -9.30
CA PRO A 9 9.50 8.58 -8.30
C PRO A 9 9.96 9.22 -6.98
N GLU A 10 11.13 8.84 -6.48
CA GLU A 10 11.70 9.41 -5.24
C GLU A 10 11.99 10.91 -5.36
N LEU A 11 12.42 11.36 -6.55
CA LEU A 11 12.67 12.78 -6.79
C LEU A 11 11.35 13.55 -6.93
N CYS A 12 10.34 12.95 -7.56
CA CYS A 12 8.98 13.50 -7.57
C CYS A 12 8.46 13.69 -6.14
N LYS A 13 8.57 12.64 -5.29
CA LYS A 13 8.16 12.72 -3.89
C LYS A 13 8.90 13.83 -3.15
N LEU A 14 10.23 13.89 -3.26
CA LEU A 14 11.04 14.93 -2.61
C LEU A 14 10.61 16.34 -3.02
N LEU A 15 10.34 16.57 -4.30
CA LEU A 15 9.87 17.87 -4.79
C LEU A 15 8.49 18.22 -4.24
N MET A 16 7.58 17.25 -4.20
CA MET A 16 6.24 17.44 -3.62
C MET A 16 6.32 17.75 -2.12
N ASP A 17 7.15 17.02 -1.37
CA ASP A 17 7.42 17.26 0.06
C ASP A 17 7.96 18.69 0.32
N HIS A 18 8.58 19.33 -0.67
CA HIS A 18 9.06 20.71 -0.62
C HIS A 18 8.12 21.74 -1.28
N GLY A 19 6.84 21.39 -1.44
CA GLY A 19 5.79 22.33 -1.88
C GLY A 19 5.64 22.47 -3.40
N ALA A 20 6.17 21.53 -4.20
CA ALA A 20 5.88 21.50 -5.62
C ALA A 20 4.37 21.33 -5.86
N ARG A 21 3.80 22.17 -6.74
CA ARG A 21 2.36 22.16 -7.04
C ARG A 21 2.04 21.09 -8.09
N SER A 22 1.26 20.08 -7.71
CA SER A 22 0.83 18.98 -8.60
C SER A 22 -0.03 19.45 -9.78
N TYR A 23 -0.81 20.51 -9.57
CA TYR A 23 -1.75 21.08 -10.56
C TYR A 23 -1.13 22.13 -11.49
N SER A 24 0.16 22.47 -11.34
CA SER A 24 0.82 23.41 -12.24
C SER A 24 0.98 22.81 -13.64
N THR A 25 0.61 23.58 -14.66
CA THR A 25 0.68 23.19 -16.07
C THR A 25 1.82 23.88 -16.81
N ASN A 26 2.30 23.25 -17.88
CA ASN A 26 3.29 23.83 -18.79
C ASN A 26 2.62 24.64 -19.92
N SER A 27 3.40 25.09 -20.91
CA SER A 27 2.93 25.86 -22.07
C SER A 27 1.91 25.13 -22.96
N ILE A 28 1.82 23.79 -22.87
CA ILE A 28 0.81 22.98 -23.60
C ILE A 28 -0.36 22.56 -22.70
N GLY A 29 -0.49 23.17 -21.52
CA GLY A 29 -1.61 22.90 -20.60
C GLY A 29 -1.54 21.55 -19.89
N LYS A 30 -0.37 20.92 -19.80
CA LYS A 30 -0.20 19.60 -19.18
C LYS A 30 0.48 19.66 -17.81
N THR A 31 -0.05 18.90 -16.86
CA THR A 31 0.54 18.75 -15.51
C THR A 31 1.71 17.76 -15.53
N ALA A 32 2.48 17.74 -14.44
CA ALA A 32 3.56 16.76 -14.29
C ALA A 32 3.07 15.30 -14.31
N SER A 33 1.88 15.02 -13.76
CA SER A 33 1.32 13.67 -13.75
C SER A 33 0.78 13.26 -15.12
N GLU A 34 0.15 14.16 -15.88
CA GLU A 34 -0.27 13.87 -17.26
C GLU A 34 0.93 13.55 -18.16
N LEU A 35 2.01 14.32 -18.03
CA LEU A 35 3.26 14.07 -18.76
C LEU A 35 3.86 12.71 -18.39
N ALA A 36 3.89 12.37 -17.10
CA ALA A 36 4.36 11.07 -16.63
C ALA A 36 3.49 9.91 -17.14
N ALA A 37 2.17 10.08 -17.16
CA ALA A 37 1.26 9.07 -17.69
C ALA A 37 1.51 8.82 -19.18
N PHE A 38 1.74 9.89 -19.96
CA PHE A 38 2.03 9.81 -21.39
C PHE A 38 3.30 8.99 -21.69
N VAL A 39 4.36 9.18 -20.90
CA VAL A 39 5.60 8.40 -21.05
C VAL A 39 5.59 7.05 -20.30
N GLY A 40 4.45 6.66 -19.71
CA GLY A 40 4.29 5.38 -19.02
C GLY A 40 4.92 5.30 -17.63
N GLN A 41 5.24 6.43 -17.00
CA GLN A 41 5.86 6.52 -15.66
C GLN A 41 4.80 6.48 -14.55
N HIS A 42 4.08 5.36 -14.44
CA HIS A 42 2.91 5.20 -13.57
C HIS A 42 3.20 5.40 -12.08
N GLU A 43 4.39 5.03 -11.62
CA GLU A 43 4.79 5.25 -10.22
C GLU A 43 4.88 6.75 -9.90
N CYS A 44 5.40 7.55 -10.83
CA CYS A 44 5.43 9.01 -10.70
C CYS A 44 4.01 9.61 -10.71
N VAL A 45 3.12 9.11 -11.59
CA VAL A 45 1.71 9.53 -11.62
C VAL A 45 1.06 9.28 -10.26
N SER A 46 1.24 8.08 -9.72
CA SER A 46 0.64 7.68 -8.44
C SER A 46 1.15 8.52 -7.28
N ILE A 47 2.46 8.80 -7.22
CA ILE A 47 3.05 9.68 -6.19
C ILE A 47 2.51 11.10 -6.30
N ILE A 48 2.48 11.68 -7.50
CA ILE A 48 2.06 13.08 -7.69
C ILE A 48 0.56 13.26 -7.37
N ASN A 49 -0.29 12.35 -7.84
CA ASN A 49 -1.74 12.48 -7.69
C ASN A 49 -2.23 12.13 -6.27
N ASN A 50 -1.51 11.28 -5.54
CA ASN A 50 -1.88 10.88 -4.17
C ASN A 50 -0.96 11.51 -3.10
N HIS A 51 -0.20 12.56 -3.45
CA HIS A 51 0.65 13.23 -2.47
C HIS A 51 -0.20 13.96 -1.43
N ILE A 52 0.14 13.72 -0.17
CA ILE A 52 -0.42 14.39 1.00
C ILE A 52 0.75 15.13 1.64
N SER A 53 0.61 16.44 1.85
CA SER A 53 1.67 17.24 2.46
C SER A 53 1.67 17.11 3.98
N ILE A 54 2.82 17.39 4.60
CA ILE A 54 2.88 17.46 6.06
C ILE A 54 2.02 18.59 6.62
N ASP A 55 1.88 19.70 5.90
CA ASP A 55 1.02 20.83 6.30
C ASP A 55 -0.45 20.42 6.40
N GLU A 56 -0.91 19.53 5.52
CA GLU A 56 -2.26 18.99 5.59
C GLU A 56 -2.45 18.18 6.87
N VAL A 57 -1.46 17.37 7.24
CA VAL A 57 -1.45 16.60 8.51
C VAL A 57 -1.46 17.53 9.72
N GLU A 58 -0.61 18.55 9.71
CA GLU A 58 -0.52 19.54 10.78
C GLU A 58 -1.83 20.33 10.92
N SER A 59 -2.54 20.61 9.82
CA SER A 59 -3.83 21.32 9.89
C SER A 59 -4.91 20.53 10.64
N TYR A 60 -4.87 19.20 10.62
CA TYR A 60 -5.78 18.35 11.40
C TYR A 60 -5.25 18.05 12.80
N LEU A 61 -3.93 17.94 12.95
CA LEU A 61 -3.28 17.67 14.24
C LEU A 61 -3.38 18.90 15.16
N HIS A 62 -3.10 20.07 14.61
CA HIS A 62 -3.06 21.40 15.25
C HIS A 62 -3.92 22.43 14.46
N PRO A 63 -5.26 22.38 14.55
CA PRO A 63 -6.15 23.23 13.74
C PRO A 63 -5.99 24.74 13.91
N LYS A 64 -5.44 25.18 15.05
CA LYS A 64 -5.15 26.60 15.35
C LYS A 64 -3.64 26.89 15.33
N GLY A 65 -2.84 26.02 14.71
CA GLY A 65 -1.37 26.10 14.73
C GLY A 65 -0.83 26.14 16.16
N GLU A 66 0.06 27.08 16.45
CA GLU A 66 0.66 27.27 17.78
C GLU A 66 -0.35 27.54 18.90
N ASN A 67 -1.54 28.06 18.54
CA ASN A 67 -2.65 28.36 19.46
C ASN A 67 -3.59 27.16 19.67
N SER A 68 -3.22 25.96 19.20
CA SER A 68 -4.01 24.74 19.43
C SER A 68 -4.00 24.36 20.90
N GLU A 69 -5.16 23.96 21.40
CA GLU A 69 -5.38 23.58 22.81
C GLU A 69 -4.57 22.34 23.21
N GLU A 70 -4.43 21.40 22.28
CA GLU A 70 -3.58 20.21 22.43
C GLU A 70 -2.34 20.38 21.54
N LYS A 71 -1.15 20.15 22.12
CA LYS A 71 0.12 20.11 21.39
C LYS A 71 0.63 18.68 21.36
N PHE A 72 0.97 18.22 20.16
CA PHE A 72 1.51 16.90 19.90
C PHE A 72 2.97 17.00 19.46
N PRO A 73 3.79 15.95 19.71
CA PRO A 73 5.18 15.94 19.29
C PRO A 73 5.30 15.90 17.75
N GLN A 74 6.36 16.50 17.20
CA GLN A 74 6.61 16.51 15.75
C GLN A 74 6.74 15.09 15.19
N GLU A 75 7.30 14.17 15.98
CA GLU A 75 7.44 12.77 15.62
C GLU A 75 6.08 12.09 15.38
N LEU A 76 5.00 12.57 16.01
CA LEU A 76 3.65 12.09 15.73
C LEU A 76 3.13 12.60 14.38
N ALA A 77 3.38 13.87 14.05
CA ALA A 77 3.02 14.44 12.76
C ALA A 77 3.77 13.72 11.63
N ASP A 78 5.09 13.51 11.79
CA ASP A 78 5.93 12.78 10.85
C ASP A 78 5.44 11.33 10.66
N PHE A 79 5.06 10.68 11.77
CA PHE A 79 4.50 9.34 11.74
C PHE A 79 3.20 9.28 10.94
N ILE A 80 2.24 10.17 11.24
CA ILE A 80 0.94 10.24 10.57
C ILE A 80 1.12 10.59 9.10
N HIS A 81 1.92 11.62 8.80
CA HIS A 81 2.26 12.02 7.45
C HIS A 81 2.80 10.84 6.68
N ALA A 82 3.81 10.15 7.21
CA ALA A 82 4.38 9.02 6.51
C ALA A 82 3.41 7.82 6.39
N MET A 83 2.37 7.70 7.23
CA MET A 83 1.30 6.69 7.02
C MET A 83 0.41 7.09 5.85
N CYS A 84 -0.02 8.36 5.81
CA CYS A 84 -0.99 8.86 4.83
C CYS A 84 -0.35 9.13 3.45
N SER A 85 0.88 9.63 3.40
CA SER A 85 1.59 9.97 2.15
C SER A 85 2.21 8.76 1.43
N SER A 86 2.13 7.58 2.03
CA SER A 86 2.58 6.35 1.39
C SER A 86 1.43 5.65 0.67
N ASN A 87 1.68 5.15 -0.53
CA ASN A 87 0.73 4.27 -1.25
C ASN A 87 0.62 2.86 -0.62
N VAL A 88 1.10 2.71 0.62
CA VAL A 88 1.26 1.42 1.28
C VAL A 88 0.02 1.13 2.12
N ILE A 89 -0.94 0.47 1.47
CA ILE A 89 -2.23 0.07 2.06
C ILE A 89 -2.22 -1.35 2.65
N HIS A 90 -1.08 -2.04 2.59
CA HIS A 90 -0.98 -3.43 3.04
C HIS A 90 -0.99 -3.49 4.59
N PRO A 91 -1.85 -4.31 5.22
CA PRO A 91 -2.00 -4.34 6.68
C PRO A 91 -0.69 -4.54 7.44
N VAL A 92 0.15 -5.49 7.00
CA VAL A 92 1.45 -5.76 7.63
C VAL A 92 2.40 -4.57 7.56
N ALA A 93 2.34 -3.76 6.50
CA ALA A 93 3.18 -2.58 6.41
C ALA A 93 2.74 -1.49 7.39
N LEU A 94 1.42 -1.28 7.53
CA LEU A 94 0.86 -0.37 8.53
C LEU A 94 1.27 -0.79 9.94
N ILE A 95 1.21 -2.09 10.23
CA ILE A 95 1.65 -2.67 11.50
C ILE A 95 3.15 -2.44 11.74
N MET A 96 3.99 -2.71 10.73
CA MET A 96 5.43 -2.47 10.84
C MET A 96 5.73 -0.99 11.11
N LYS A 97 5.00 -0.09 10.45
CA LYS A 97 5.12 1.35 10.67
C LYS A 97 4.73 1.73 12.09
N LEU A 98 3.58 1.26 12.58
CA LEU A 98 3.14 1.48 13.96
C LEU A 98 4.17 0.93 14.96
N SER A 99 4.79 -0.22 14.66
CA SER A 99 5.83 -0.83 15.51
C SER A 99 7.13 -0.02 15.57
N SER A 100 7.39 0.82 14.56
CA SER A 100 8.55 1.72 14.52
C SER A 100 8.37 2.97 15.39
N TYR A 101 7.12 3.38 15.65
CA TYR A 101 6.78 4.48 16.55
C TYR A 101 5.64 4.10 17.51
N PRO A 102 5.92 3.26 18.53
CA PRO A 102 4.91 2.75 19.46
C PRO A 102 4.17 3.84 20.25
N ASP A 103 4.82 5.00 20.44
CA ASP A 103 4.27 6.15 21.16
C ASP A 103 3.05 6.76 20.48
N ALA A 104 2.82 6.50 19.18
CA ALA A 104 1.57 6.83 18.51
C ALA A 104 0.33 6.29 19.24
N LEU A 105 0.46 5.17 19.96
CA LEU A 105 -0.66 4.58 20.70
C LEU A 105 -1.07 5.40 21.92
N LYS A 106 -0.18 6.23 22.48
CA LYS A 106 -0.53 7.22 23.51
C LYS A 106 -1.55 8.23 22.96
N TYR A 107 -1.44 8.55 21.67
CA TYR A 107 -2.27 9.53 20.98
C TYR A 107 -3.33 8.90 20.06
N LYS A 108 -3.62 7.60 20.23
CA LYS A 108 -4.46 6.79 19.33
C LYS A 108 -5.76 7.46 18.85
N LYS A 109 -6.47 8.18 19.72
CA LYS A 109 -7.73 8.86 19.37
C LYS A 109 -7.48 9.95 18.33
N LYS A 110 -6.45 10.77 18.55
CA LYS A 110 -6.06 11.84 17.64
C LYS A 110 -5.43 11.25 16.36
N THR A 111 -4.57 10.24 16.49
CA THR A 111 -3.98 9.54 15.34
C THR A 111 -5.05 8.99 14.41
N LEU A 112 -6.01 8.22 14.94
CA LEU A 112 -7.11 7.68 14.14
C LEU A 112 -7.96 8.80 13.54
N TYR A 113 -8.27 9.86 14.29
CA TYR A 113 -9.03 11.01 13.77
C TYR A 113 -8.35 11.69 12.56
N VAL A 114 -7.06 12.03 12.68
CA VAL A 114 -6.32 12.72 11.61
C VAL A 114 -6.22 11.82 10.39
N VAL A 115 -5.90 10.55 10.63
CA VAL A 115 -5.77 9.54 9.58
C VAL A 115 -7.11 9.29 8.88
N ASP A 116 -8.23 9.21 9.61
CA ASP A 116 -9.57 9.03 9.01
C ASP A 116 -9.97 10.23 8.13
N ARG A 117 -9.49 11.44 8.45
CA ARG A 117 -9.81 12.67 7.69
C ARG A 117 -8.97 12.85 6.44
N ILE A 118 -7.69 12.52 6.52
CA ILE A 118 -6.73 12.69 5.43
C ILE A 118 -6.73 11.47 4.51
N PHE A 119 -6.86 10.29 5.11
CA PHE A 119 -6.75 9.03 4.43
C PHE A 119 -8.09 8.33 4.45
N GLU A 120 -9.00 8.75 3.57
CA GLU A 120 -10.29 8.06 3.39
C GLU A 120 -10.11 6.55 3.08
N LYS A 121 -8.92 6.14 2.59
CA LYS A 121 -8.52 4.77 2.20
C LYS A 121 -8.05 3.87 3.37
N GLN A 122 -8.53 4.12 4.59
CA GLN A 122 -8.16 3.35 5.80
C GLN A 122 -8.65 1.89 5.74
N LEU A 123 -7.83 1.01 5.19
CA LEU A 123 -8.03 -0.43 5.32
C LEU A 123 -7.10 -0.92 6.45
N SER A 124 -7.67 -1.23 7.62
CA SER A 124 -7.07 -2.00 8.74
C SER A 124 -6.27 -1.33 9.88
N LEU A 125 -5.98 -0.01 9.89
CA LEU A 125 -5.25 0.58 11.03
C LEU A 125 -6.04 0.46 12.34
N ARG A 126 -7.35 0.65 12.26
CA ARG A 126 -8.26 0.55 13.41
C ARG A 126 -8.20 -0.84 14.06
N ASP A 127 -8.18 -1.88 13.25
CA ASP A 127 -8.08 -3.27 13.73
C ASP A 127 -6.70 -3.58 14.30
N THR A 128 -5.65 -2.99 13.73
CA THR A 128 -4.30 -3.04 14.30
C THR A 128 -4.25 -2.44 15.69
N VAL A 129 -4.79 -1.24 15.88
CA VAL A 129 -4.83 -0.58 17.20
C VAL A 129 -5.61 -1.43 18.21
N LYS A 130 -6.81 -1.92 17.82
CA LYS A 130 -7.63 -2.80 18.68
C LYS A 130 -6.88 -4.08 19.09
N PHE A 131 -6.18 -4.72 18.15
CA PHE A 131 -5.42 -5.93 18.45
C PHE A 131 -4.30 -5.64 19.46
N VAL A 132 -3.55 -4.55 19.26
CA VAL A 132 -2.46 -4.16 20.17
C VAL A 132 -3.01 -3.90 21.58
N GLU A 133 -4.14 -3.21 21.69
CA GLU A 133 -4.82 -2.97 22.97
C GLU A 133 -5.29 -4.25 23.66
N SER A 134 -5.72 -5.26 22.90
CA SER A 134 -6.13 -6.55 23.44
C SER A 134 -4.99 -7.37 24.07
N LYS A 135 -3.73 -6.96 23.81
CA LYS A 135 -2.49 -7.57 24.34
C LYS A 135 -1.81 -6.64 25.32
N SER A 136 -2.55 -6.21 26.35
CA SER A 136 -2.06 -5.31 27.40
C SER A 136 -0.91 -5.89 28.23
N ASP A 137 -0.71 -7.21 28.19
CA ASP A 137 0.39 -7.94 28.80
C ASP A 137 1.74 -7.77 28.09
N LYS A 138 1.74 -7.23 26.86
CA LYS A 138 2.93 -7.09 26.01
C LYS A 138 3.25 -5.63 25.71
N ALA A 139 4.53 -5.35 25.46
CA ALA A 139 4.93 -4.06 24.94
C ALA A 139 4.24 -3.79 23.58
N PRO A 140 3.82 -2.55 23.28
CA PRO A 140 3.01 -2.31 22.09
C PRO A 140 3.69 -2.69 20.77
N LYS A 141 5.01 -2.50 20.70
CA LYS A 141 5.85 -2.97 19.58
C LYS A 141 5.77 -4.49 19.41
N GLU A 142 5.85 -5.24 20.51
CA GLU A 142 5.78 -6.70 20.48
C GLU A 142 4.39 -7.18 20.07
N ALA A 143 3.33 -6.58 20.63
CA ALA A 143 1.94 -6.87 20.27
C ALA A 143 1.66 -6.58 18.79
N ALA A 144 2.17 -5.48 18.25
CA ALA A 144 2.07 -5.15 16.83
C ALA A 144 2.76 -6.22 15.96
N LEU A 145 4.00 -6.58 16.28
CA LEU A 145 4.73 -7.61 15.52
C LEU A 145 4.08 -9.00 15.64
N LEU A 146 3.43 -9.31 16.76
CA LEU A 146 2.63 -10.52 16.90
C LEU A 146 1.42 -10.50 15.95
N TYR A 147 0.76 -9.35 15.81
CA TYR A 147 -0.34 -9.21 14.85
C TYR A 147 0.15 -9.37 13.40
N ALA A 148 1.29 -8.78 13.04
CA ALA A 148 1.89 -8.98 11.73
C ALA A 148 2.15 -10.47 11.44
N LYS A 149 2.69 -11.21 12.41
CA LYS A 149 2.91 -12.67 12.28
C LYS A 149 1.61 -13.46 12.17
N TYR A 150 0.55 -13.04 12.86
CA TYR A 150 -0.78 -13.62 12.72
C TYR A 150 -1.32 -13.39 11.30
N LEU A 151 -1.24 -12.17 10.78
CA LEU A 151 -1.68 -11.87 9.41
C LEU A 151 -0.88 -12.62 8.35
N LEU A 152 0.39 -12.89 8.61
CA LEU A 152 1.28 -13.62 7.70
C LEU A 152 1.10 -15.15 7.72
N GLN A 153 0.22 -15.73 8.55
CA GLN A 153 0.01 -17.19 8.52
C GLN A 153 -0.40 -17.69 7.13
N TRP A 154 0.11 -18.87 6.76
CA TRP A 154 -0.08 -19.48 5.44
C TRP A 154 0.20 -21.00 5.50
N GLU A 155 -0.62 -21.79 4.81
CA GLU A 155 -0.58 -23.26 4.78
C GLU A 155 -0.52 -23.83 3.35
N GLU A 156 -0.15 -25.11 3.22
CA GLU A 156 0.06 -25.83 1.95
C GLU A 156 -1.25 -26.30 1.29
N ASP A 157 -2.09 -25.36 0.87
CA ASP A 157 -3.37 -25.56 0.17
C ASP A 157 -4.06 -24.21 -0.09
N GLN A 158 -3.63 -23.17 0.61
CA GLN A 158 -4.16 -21.82 0.52
C GLN A 158 -3.51 -21.04 -0.63
N ALA A 159 -4.31 -20.55 -1.58
CA ALA A 159 -3.79 -19.75 -2.70
C ALA A 159 -3.32 -18.34 -2.30
N VAL A 160 -3.86 -17.80 -1.19
CA VAL A 160 -3.57 -16.49 -0.60
C VAL A 160 -3.43 -16.61 0.91
N ARG A 161 -2.91 -15.57 1.57
CA ARG A 161 -2.84 -15.53 3.05
C ARG A 161 -4.23 -15.23 3.63
N PRO A 162 -4.87 -16.17 4.34
CA PRO A 162 -6.29 -16.07 4.70
C PRO A 162 -6.59 -14.90 5.65
N ASN A 163 -5.69 -14.64 6.60
CA ASN A 163 -5.90 -13.58 7.60
C ASN A 163 -5.82 -12.18 6.99
N ILE A 164 -4.97 -11.98 5.97
CA ILE A 164 -4.91 -10.71 5.22
C ILE A 164 -6.14 -10.57 4.31
N ASP A 165 -6.50 -11.64 3.59
CA ASP A 165 -7.65 -11.64 2.69
C ASP A 165 -8.95 -11.31 3.44
N SER A 166 -9.18 -11.99 4.58
CA SER A 166 -10.34 -11.76 5.45
C SER A 166 -10.37 -10.35 6.01
N LEU A 167 -9.25 -9.87 6.58
CA LEU A 167 -9.14 -8.52 7.14
C LEU A 167 -9.50 -7.44 6.11
N LEU A 168 -8.94 -7.54 4.89
CA LEU A 168 -9.18 -6.56 3.84
C LEU A 168 -10.61 -6.61 3.32
N ARG A 169 -11.22 -7.79 3.20
CA ARG A 169 -12.64 -7.94 2.84
C ARG A 169 -13.56 -7.34 3.90
N SER A 170 -13.30 -7.58 5.19
CA SER A 170 -14.05 -6.98 6.29
C SER A 170 -13.89 -5.46 6.36
N ALA A 171 -12.67 -4.96 6.11
CA ALA A 171 -12.39 -3.53 6.05
C ALA A 171 -13.15 -2.86 4.89
N LEU A 172 -13.18 -3.49 3.71
CA LEU A 172 -13.97 -3.01 2.58
C LEU A 172 -15.47 -3.04 2.90
N ALA A 173 -16.00 -4.11 3.51
CA ALA A 173 -17.42 -4.19 3.88
C ALA A 173 -17.84 -3.10 4.88
N SER A 174 -16.92 -2.70 5.77
CA SER A 174 -17.14 -1.67 6.79
C SER A 174 -16.73 -0.26 6.33
N PHE A 175 -16.43 -0.09 5.03
CA PHE A 175 -15.94 1.16 4.49
C PHE A 175 -17.01 2.26 4.61
N PRO A 176 -16.71 3.42 5.24
CA PRO A 176 -17.72 4.42 5.57
C PRO A 176 -18.26 5.17 4.35
N TYR A 177 -17.49 5.25 3.27
CA TYR A 177 -17.84 6.04 2.08
C TYR A 177 -18.42 5.17 0.96
N GLN A 178 -19.52 4.46 1.26
CA GLN A 178 -20.15 3.50 0.35
C GLN A 178 -20.73 4.12 -0.94
N HIS A 179 -20.95 5.44 -0.94
CA HIS A 179 -21.47 6.18 -2.10
C HIS A 179 -20.38 6.62 -3.08
N THR A 180 -19.11 6.34 -2.78
CA THR A 180 -18.00 6.75 -3.65
C THR A 180 -17.84 5.78 -4.82
N LEU A 181 -17.49 6.31 -5.98
CA LEU A 181 -17.13 5.48 -7.15
C LEU A 181 -16.01 4.49 -6.85
N LEU A 182 -15.07 4.87 -5.96
CA LEU A 182 -14.02 3.99 -5.49
C LEU A 182 -14.59 2.75 -4.79
N PHE A 183 -15.51 2.93 -3.83
CA PHE A 183 -16.15 1.82 -3.15
C PHE A 183 -16.94 0.95 -4.13
N GLU A 184 -17.75 1.55 -5.02
CA GLU A 184 -18.51 0.80 -6.03
C GLU A 184 -17.60 -0.06 -6.91
N THR A 185 -16.47 0.50 -7.33
CA THR A 185 -15.45 -0.20 -8.13
C THR A 185 -14.85 -1.36 -7.34
N LEU A 186 -14.41 -1.11 -6.11
CA LEU A 186 -13.80 -2.13 -5.25
C LEU A 186 -14.79 -3.24 -4.89
N ALA A 187 -16.04 -2.91 -4.54
CA ALA A 187 -17.08 -3.87 -4.22
C ALA A 187 -17.43 -4.74 -5.42
N LYS A 188 -17.50 -4.17 -6.63
CA LYS A 188 -17.77 -4.90 -7.87
C LYS A 188 -16.63 -5.86 -8.25
N VAL A 189 -15.38 -5.48 -8.03
CA VAL A 189 -14.24 -6.37 -8.25
C VAL A 189 -14.21 -7.47 -7.19
N MET A 190 -14.41 -7.11 -5.92
CA MET A 190 -14.36 -8.06 -4.80
C MET A 190 -15.50 -9.11 -4.85
N SER A 191 -16.68 -8.76 -5.38
CA SER A 191 -17.80 -9.70 -5.53
C SER A 191 -17.54 -10.80 -6.56
N ARG A 192 -16.58 -10.61 -7.46
CA ARG A 192 -16.17 -11.60 -8.47
C ARG A 192 -15.10 -12.57 -7.97
N SER A 193 -14.44 -12.25 -6.86
CA SER A 193 -13.39 -13.07 -6.24
C SER A 193 -13.89 -13.69 -4.93
N LYS A 194 -13.86 -15.02 -4.82
CA LYS A 194 -14.23 -15.69 -3.56
C LYS A 194 -13.10 -15.57 -2.53
N PRO A 195 -13.44 -15.54 -1.22
CA PRO A 195 -12.43 -15.58 -0.16
C PRO A 195 -11.48 -16.78 -0.32
N GLY A 196 -10.18 -16.53 -0.16
CA GLY A 196 -9.15 -17.57 -0.30
C GLY A 196 -8.70 -17.90 -1.74
N GLU A 197 -9.38 -17.37 -2.76
CA GLU A 197 -9.00 -17.55 -4.18
C GLU A 197 -8.14 -16.38 -4.69
N ARG A 198 -7.46 -16.58 -5.82
CA ARG A 198 -6.76 -15.51 -6.54
C ARG A 198 -7.65 -14.92 -7.65
N PRO A 199 -7.56 -13.61 -7.94
CA PRO A 199 -6.80 -12.59 -7.20
C PRO A 199 -7.40 -12.35 -5.81
N GLY A 200 -6.52 -12.20 -4.81
CA GLY A 200 -6.92 -11.98 -3.42
C GLY A 200 -7.42 -10.55 -3.20
N ALA A 201 -7.87 -10.27 -1.99
CA ALA A 201 -8.42 -8.97 -1.63
C ALA A 201 -7.41 -7.83 -1.85
N TYR A 202 -6.15 -8.04 -1.48
CA TYR A 202 -5.10 -7.04 -1.67
C TYR A 202 -4.89 -6.70 -3.14
N GLU A 203 -4.75 -7.71 -4.01
CA GLU A 203 -4.59 -7.48 -5.45
C GLU A 203 -5.78 -6.72 -6.05
N ASN A 204 -7.01 -7.11 -5.69
CA ASN A 204 -8.22 -6.42 -6.13
C ASN A 204 -8.27 -4.96 -5.66
N ILE A 205 -7.83 -4.68 -4.44
CA ILE A 205 -7.76 -3.32 -3.90
C ILE A 205 -6.71 -2.49 -4.63
N VAL A 206 -5.50 -3.01 -4.80
CA VAL A 206 -4.43 -2.32 -5.55
C VAL A 206 -4.90 -2.03 -6.98
N GLN A 207 -5.62 -2.97 -7.59
CA GLN A 207 -6.16 -2.85 -8.94
C GLN A 207 -7.21 -1.74 -9.05
N GLY A 208 -8.11 -1.65 -8.07
CA GLY A 208 -9.12 -0.60 -8.02
C GLY A 208 -8.55 0.80 -7.72
N ILE A 209 -7.51 0.89 -6.87
CA ILE A 209 -6.93 2.18 -6.46
C ILE A 209 -5.89 2.69 -7.45
N PHE A 210 -5.03 1.82 -7.98
CA PHE A 210 -3.87 2.20 -8.79
C PHE A 210 -3.95 1.74 -10.25
N GLY A 211 -5.00 0.99 -10.60
CA GLY A 211 -5.21 0.47 -11.94
C GLY A 211 -4.48 -0.85 -12.23
N GLN A 212 -4.98 -1.55 -13.26
CA GLN A 212 -4.47 -2.84 -13.73
C GLN A 212 -2.97 -2.83 -14.05
N ARG A 213 -2.51 -1.73 -14.65
CA ARG A 213 -1.16 -1.62 -15.18
C ARG A 213 -0.09 -1.64 -14.09
N LEU A 214 -0.38 -1.09 -12.90
CA LEU A 214 0.56 -1.15 -11.79
C LEU A 214 0.77 -2.60 -11.33
N LEU A 215 -0.30 -3.39 -11.23
CA LEU A 215 -0.19 -4.81 -10.86
C LEU A 215 0.62 -5.60 -11.88
N ALA A 216 0.33 -5.40 -13.17
CA ALA A 216 0.95 -6.17 -14.24
C ALA A 216 2.47 -5.91 -14.35
N LEU A 217 2.92 -4.67 -14.12
CA LEU A 217 4.31 -4.27 -14.36
C LEU A 217 5.18 -4.28 -13.10
N SER A 218 4.59 -4.39 -11.91
CA SER A 218 5.34 -4.19 -10.66
C SER A 218 5.47 -5.47 -9.84
N GLN A 219 6.62 -5.60 -9.19
CA GLN A 219 6.87 -6.67 -8.23
C GLN A 219 6.54 -6.18 -6.82
N PHE A 220 5.59 -6.84 -6.16
CA PHE A 220 5.16 -6.49 -4.81
C PHE A 220 5.86 -7.38 -3.78
N CYS A 221 6.20 -6.79 -2.64
CA CYS A 221 6.71 -7.54 -1.50
C CYS A 221 5.60 -8.43 -0.93
N SER A 222 5.86 -9.73 -0.80
CA SER A 222 4.90 -10.72 -0.31
C SER A 222 4.64 -10.65 1.21
N THR A 223 5.35 -9.77 1.92
CA THR A 223 5.16 -9.49 3.35
C THR A 223 4.39 -8.20 3.57
N CYS A 224 4.76 -7.12 2.88
CA CYS A 224 4.31 -5.77 3.20
C CYS A 224 3.70 -5.02 2.01
N GLY A 225 3.56 -5.66 0.84
CA GLY A 225 2.98 -5.04 -0.36
C GLY A 225 3.78 -3.87 -0.95
N ALA A 226 4.99 -3.58 -0.47
CA ALA A 226 5.83 -2.55 -1.07
C ALA A 226 6.13 -2.86 -2.54
N VAL A 227 5.95 -1.86 -3.40
CA VAL A 227 6.20 -1.94 -4.85
C VAL A 227 7.71 -1.96 -5.11
N GLY A 228 8.14 -2.57 -6.21
CA GLY A 228 9.54 -2.59 -6.63
C GLY A 228 10.41 -3.56 -5.83
N ALA A 229 9.84 -4.67 -5.34
CA ALA A 229 10.58 -5.69 -4.60
C ALA A 229 11.71 -6.32 -5.45
N LYS A 230 12.97 -6.11 -5.02
CA LYS A 230 14.17 -6.54 -5.76
C LYS A 230 14.74 -7.88 -5.30
N LYS A 231 14.40 -8.33 -4.09
CA LYS A 231 14.92 -9.59 -3.52
C LYS A 231 13.92 -10.71 -3.78
N ARG A 232 14.40 -11.93 -4.00
CA ARG A 232 13.54 -13.10 -4.22
C ARG A 232 14.06 -14.32 -3.51
N CYS A 233 13.14 -15.19 -3.09
CA CYS A 233 13.47 -16.54 -2.65
C CYS A 233 14.13 -17.32 -3.81
N PRO A 234 15.28 -17.97 -3.60
CA PRO A 234 15.93 -18.72 -4.67
C PRO A 234 15.11 -19.92 -5.15
N VAL A 235 14.27 -20.49 -4.28
CA VAL A 235 13.45 -21.69 -4.55
C VAL A 235 12.12 -21.29 -5.20
N CYS A 236 11.17 -20.75 -4.43
CA CYS A 236 9.82 -20.46 -4.91
C CYS A 236 9.66 -19.11 -5.61
N LYS A 237 10.70 -18.28 -5.71
CA LYS A 237 10.70 -16.94 -6.33
C LYS A 237 9.84 -15.87 -5.67
N LEU A 238 9.30 -16.13 -4.48
CA LEU A 238 8.56 -15.14 -3.68
C LEU A 238 9.38 -13.85 -3.47
N SER A 239 8.77 -12.68 -3.68
CA SER A 239 9.45 -11.38 -3.76
C SER A 239 9.43 -10.62 -2.43
N TYR A 240 10.53 -9.95 -2.09
CA TYR A 240 10.69 -9.14 -0.89
C TYR A 240 11.36 -7.79 -1.18
N CYS A 241 10.92 -6.73 -0.52
CA CYS A 241 11.58 -5.43 -0.61
C CYS A 241 12.87 -5.36 0.22
N SER A 242 12.94 -6.08 1.36
CA SER A 242 14.06 -6.03 2.29
C SER A 242 14.34 -7.37 2.97
N GLN A 243 15.53 -7.50 3.59
CA GLN A 243 15.84 -8.67 4.42
C GLN A 243 14.95 -8.72 5.68
N GLU A 244 14.50 -7.57 6.17
CA GLU A 244 13.60 -7.49 7.33
C GLU A 244 12.24 -8.15 7.03
N CYS A 245 11.63 -7.81 5.88
CA CYS A 245 10.38 -8.45 5.44
C CYS A 245 10.55 -9.96 5.27
N GLN A 246 11.64 -10.39 4.65
CA GLN A 246 11.94 -11.82 4.51
C GLN A 246 12.08 -12.52 5.86
N LYS A 247 12.82 -11.92 6.82
CA LYS A 247 12.99 -12.47 8.17
C LYS A 247 11.67 -12.57 8.94
N LEU A 248 10.80 -11.56 8.81
CA LEU A 248 9.49 -11.53 9.46
C LEU A 248 8.59 -12.68 8.96
N ASP A 249 8.62 -12.95 7.65
CA ASP A 249 7.82 -13.99 7.00
C ASP A 249 8.44 -15.40 7.09
N TRP A 250 9.76 -15.50 7.31
CA TRP A 250 10.51 -16.76 7.16
C TRP A 250 9.96 -17.95 7.96
N ALA A 251 9.46 -17.71 9.18
CA ALA A 251 8.92 -18.78 10.02
C ALA A 251 7.71 -19.49 9.38
N VAL A 252 6.92 -18.77 8.58
CA VAL A 252 5.79 -19.29 7.82
C VAL A 252 6.25 -19.74 6.44
N HIS A 253 6.89 -18.85 5.68
CA HIS A 253 7.32 -19.13 4.30
C HIS A 253 8.15 -20.41 4.18
N LYS A 254 9.11 -20.66 5.07
CA LYS A 254 9.95 -21.87 4.99
C LYS A 254 9.14 -23.17 5.00
N LYS A 255 7.94 -23.18 5.60
CA LYS A 255 7.05 -24.34 5.68
C LYS A 255 6.29 -24.57 4.38
N VAL A 256 5.95 -23.50 3.66
CA VAL A 256 5.16 -23.54 2.41
C VAL A 256 6.03 -23.35 1.16
N CYS A 257 7.34 -23.16 1.31
CA CYS A 257 8.24 -22.78 0.20
C CYS A 257 8.26 -23.80 -0.92
N SER A 258 8.33 -25.10 -0.58
CA SER A 258 8.27 -26.21 -1.54
C SER A 258 6.96 -26.21 -2.31
N TRP A 259 5.83 -26.09 -1.61
CA TRP A 259 4.51 -26.01 -2.22
C TRP A 259 4.37 -24.80 -3.13
N LEU A 260 4.84 -23.61 -2.72
CA LEU A 260 4.82 -22.42 -3.57
C LEU A 260 5.66 -22.57 -4.84
N ALA A 261 6.78 -23.31 -4.76
CA ALA A 261 7.60 -23.59 -5.93
C ALA A 261 6.83 -24.44 -6.96
N THR A 262 6.00 -25.39 -6.53
CA THR A 262 5.19 -26.20 -7.46
C THR A 262 4.05 -25.38 -8.07
N GLN A 263 3.40 -24.52 -7.28
CA GLN A 263 2.34 -23.64 -7.78
C GLN A 263 2.86 -22.66 -8.83
N ASN A 264 4.01 -22.03 -8.60
CA ASN A 264 4.60 -21.09 -9.55
C ASN A 264 5.12 -21.77 -10.84
N LEU A 265 5.31 -23.09 -10.85
CA LEU A 265 5.60 -23.87 -12.06
C LEU A 265 4.33 -24.21 -12.86
N SER A 266 3.16 -24.25 -12.21
CA SER A 266 1.86 -24.52 -12.84
C SER A 266 1.17 -23.29 -13.44
N VAL A 267 1.58 -22.09 -13.02
CA VAL A 267 1.12 -20.83 -13.64
C VAL A 267 1.97 -20.58 -14.89
N SER A 268 1.42 -20.98 -16.04
CA SER A 268 1.89 -20.59 -17.38
C SER A 268 2.19 -19.08 -17.45
N PRO A 269 3.20 -18.61 -18.22
CA PRO A 269 3.60 -17.20 -18.35
C PRO A 269 2.50 -16.18 -18.73
N ARG A 270 1.25 -16.62 -18.93
CA ARG A 270 0.12 -15.85 -19.44
C ARG A 270 -0.35 -14.68 -18.55
N ASP A 271 0.15 -14.55 -17.32
CA ASP A 271 -0.17 -13.40 -16.45
C ASP A 271 0.91 -12.29 -16.46
N THR A 272 1.96 -12.46 -17.25
CA THR A 272 2.86 -11.37 -17.65
C THR A 272 2.77 -11.26 -19.16
N ILE A 273 1.86 -10.40 -19.66
CA ILE A 273 2.02 -9.89 -21.02
C ILE A 273 3.39 -9.20 -21.00
N SER A 274 4.34 -9.74 -21.76
CA SER A 274 5.67 -9.15 -21.84
C SER A 274 5.53 -7.71 -22.35
N LEU A 275 6.44 -6.82 -21.94
CA LEU A 275 6.47 -5.46 -22.49
C LEU A 275 6.50 -5.47 -24.02
N ASP A 276 7.12 -6.50 -24.60
CA ASP A 276 7.20 -6.72 -26.04
C ASP A 276 5.84 -7.08 -26.65
N GLU A 277 5.03 -7.92 -25.99
CA GLU A 277 3.66 -8.23 -26.43
C GLU A 277 2.71 -7.03 -26.26
N ILE A 278 2.87 -6.21 -25.21
CA ILE A 278 2.10 -4.96 -25.06
C ILE A 278 2.48 -3.96 -26.15
N GLN A 279 3.77 -3.85 -26.49
CA GLN A 279 4.24 -2.99 -27.57
C GLN A 279 3.76 -3.46 -28.94
N ALA A 280 3.74 -4.77 -29.18
CA ALA A 280 3.20 -5.36 -30.41
C ALA A 280 1.69 -5.09 -30.57
N GLN A 281 0.90 -5.25 -29.49
CA GLN A 281 -0.53 -4.94 -29.52
C GLN A 281 -0.84 -3.45 -29.72
N LEU A 282 0.05 -2.56 -29.27
CA LEU A 282 -0.10 -1.12 -29.50
C LEU A 282 0.27 -0.72 -30.94
N ALA A 283 1.20 -1.42 -31.57
CA ALA A 283 1.55 -1.19 -32.97
C ALA A 283 0.39 -1.55 -33.91
N ASP A 284 -0.31 -2.66 -33.65
CA ASP A 284 -1.50 -3.11 -34.41
C ASP A 284 -2.71 -2.16 -34.31
N ILE A 285 -2.75 -1.27 -33.31
CA ILE A 285 -3.81 -0.26 -33.15
C ILE A 285 -3.45 1.05 -33.88
N THR A 286 -2.19 1.22 -34.28
CA THR A 286 -1.66 2.43 -34.93
C THR A 286 -1.41 2.27 -36.44
N GLU A 287 -1.71 1.10 -37.01
CA GLU A 287 -1.85 0.87 -38.46
C GLU A 287 -3.33 0.84 -38.87
#